data_AF-A0A8S1MPK3-F1
#
_entry.id   AF-A0A8S1MPK3-F1
#
_cell.length_a   1.000
_cell.length_b   1.000
_cell.length_c   1.000
_cell.angle_alpha   90.00
_cell.angle_beta   90.00
_cell.angle_gamma   90.00
#
_symmetry.space_group_name_H-M   'P 1'
#
loop_
_entity.id
_entity.type
_entity.pdbx_description
1 polymer ?
#
loop_
_entity_poly.entity_id
_entity_poly.type
_entity_poly.pdbx_seq_one_letter_code
_entity_poly.pdbx_strand_id
1 'polypeptide(L)'
;MSNSLNYSATLNSHINNFTNSQNFTQPYCNLQQQSSTFREINQAMTIQNENEMNIEKFSSNNSSNIEGILRKEEDSSISTIQTLKQEFNRESPYIKISVYRQHQLANQKIYILQDDKIIGGNQVQNNEIQIIRRKKALRVSDNNMDFGLSSQEINIEQIPCKISTQYGFRYSSRITPQILILLSLKYFNNKFAIMPTNVFKLIHQFIKEEPKFYVQDCGTQLKTLVRIQKDNPKIMNLNNKYLIGNDFYFHVVQLSTNPKLNDKKKEETDIDYFFQTLVREHVRDRTRIHGLTKQEQAIFQQYLQNYTQMKKKGRKQYSLLNCNRPFLKIQFDTPVIKQMAVFIANQGEQQIFKIGRCQDCDIIINMNTISRKQTQIKFNKNKWEISDGEGVKQSANGTWQSLQECQSSLNPIVQSSQPLQIEDKMEIKICENIFRFDKIGFGISKRRKLNNLLYQELKNIDQQ
;
A
#
# COMPACT_ATOMS: atom_id res chain seq x y z
N MET A 1 -28.87 -65.23 -51.01
CA MET A 1 -29.34 -64.82 -49.66
C MET A 1 -28.12 -64.50 -48.80
N SER A 2 -28.26 -63.53 -47.89
CA SER A 2 -27.25 -62.95 -46.98
C SER A 2 -26.43 -61.77 -47.53
N ASN A 3 -26.94 -60.56 -47.25
CA ASN A 3 -26.19 -59.29 -47.22
C ASN A 3 -25.70 -59.06 -45.78
N SER A 4 -24.40 -58.90 -45.59
CA SER A 4 -23.80 -58.40 -44.36
C SER A 4 -23.30 -56.96 -44.57
N LEU A 5 -23.93 -56.01 -43.89
CA LEU A 5 -23.49 -54.62 -43.79
C LEU A 5 -22.61 -54.48 -42.55
N ASN A 6 -21.32 -54.22 -42.76
CA ASN A 6 -20.41 -53.72 -41.72
C ASN A 6 -20.21 -52.22 -41.93
N TYR A 7 -20.76 -51.42 -41.02
CA TYR A 7 -20.46 -50.00 -40.89
C TYR A 7 -19.40 -49.83 -39.81
N SER A 8 -18.18 -49.45 -40.20
CA SER A 8 -17.14 -48.93 -39.32
C SER A 8 -17.05 -47.42 -39.50
N ALA A 9 -17.66 -46.67 -38.57
CA ALA A 9 -17.51 -45.22 -38.47
C ALA A 9 -16.50 -44.89 -37.36
N THR A 10 -15.36 -44.35 -37.77
CA THR A 10 -14.33 -43.75 -36.94
C THR A 10 -14.83 -42.45 -36.32
N LEU A 11 -14.99 -42.42 -34.99
CA LEU A 11 -15.25 -41.21 -34.21
C LEU A 11 -13.91 -40.62 -33.74
N ASN A 12 -13.42 -39.61 -34.45
CA ASN A 12 -12.39 -38.69 -33.99
C ASN A 12 -13.05 -37.63 -33.09
N SER A 13 -12.80 -37.70 -31.77
CA SER A 13 -13.18 -36.66 -30.82
C SER A 13 -12.06 -35.62 -30.71
N HIS A 14 -12.17 -34.54 -31.50
CA HIS A 14 -11.45 -33.30 -31.21
C HIS A 14 -12.08 -32.62 -29.98
N ILE A 15 -11.49 -32.86 -28.82
CA ILE A 15 -11.74 -32.07 -27.60
C ILE A 15 -11.02 -30.73 -27.79
N ASN A 16 -11.76 -29.71 -28.21
CA ASN A 16 -11.31 -28.32 -28.16
C ASN A 16 -11.25 -27.85 -26.70
N ASN A 17 -10.03 -27.70 -26.18
CA ASN A 17 -9.74 -26.99 -24.94
C ASN A 17 -9.98 -25.48 -25.12
N PHE A 18 -11.23 -25.02 -24.97
CA PHE A 18 -11.52 -23.60 -24.79
C PHE A 18 -11.25 -23.20 -23.33
N THR A 19 -10.01 -22.86 -23.02
CA THR A 19 -9.72 -21.99 -21.88
C THR A 19 -10.10 -20.57 -22.29
N ASN A 20 -11.29 -20.11 -21.89
CA ASN A 20 -11.79 -18.75 -22.15
C ASN A 20 -11.01 -17.72 -21.32
N SER A 21 -9.79 -17.37 -21.76
CA SER A 21 -9.12 -16.14 -21.35
C SER A 21 -9.79 -14.96 -22.06
N GLN A 22 -10.84 -14.38 -21.46
CA GLN A 22 -11.52 -13.22 -22.05
C GLN A 22 -10.82 -11.93 -21.62
N ASN A 23 -10.24 -11.23 -22.60
CA ASN A 23 -9.52 -9.97 -22.38
C ASN A 23 -10.45 -8.90 -21.78
N PHE A 24 -9.95 -8.09 -20.85
CA PHE A 24 -10.52 -6.78 -20.55
C PHE A 24 -9.97 -5.80 -21.57
N THR A 25 -10.69 -5.63 -22.67
CA THR A 25 -10.46 -4.55 -23.62
C THR A 25 -11.33 -3.36 -23.22
N GLN A 26 -10.71 -2.23 -22.92
CA GLN A 26 -11.43 -0.96 -23.05
C GLN A 26 -11.71 -0.77 -24.55
N PRO A 27 -12.87 -0.23 -24.94
CA PRO A 27 -13.02 0.27 -26.30
C PRO A 27 -11.96 1.36 -26.51
N TYR A 28 -11.16 1.23 -27.57
CA TYR A 28 -10.24 2.27 -28.00
C TYR A 28 -11.03 3.55 -28.22
N CYS A 29 -10.86 4.53 -27.33
CA CYS A 29 -11.39 5.86 -27.53
C CYS A 29 -10.40 6.59 -28.45
N ASN A 30 -10.63 6.49 -29.77
CA ASN A 30 -10.01 7.40 -30.73
C ASN A 30 -10.67 8.78 -30.55
N LEU A 31 -10.20 9.56 -29.58
CA LEU A 31 -10.36 11.01 -29.70
C LEU A 31 -9.36 11.48 -30.76
N GLN A 32 -9.88 11.71 -31.97
CA GLN A 32 -9.26 12.61 -32.94
C GLN A 32 -9.05 13.96 -32.23
N GLN A 33 -7.80 14.21 -31.83
CA GLN A 33 -7.34 15.54 -31.52
C GLN A 33 -7.45 16.37 -32.81
N GLN A 34 -8.33 17.37 -32.78
CA GLN A 34 -8.25 18.48 -33.70
C GLN A 34 -6.92 19.18 -33.46
N SER A 35 -6.12 19.19 -34.52
CA SER A 35 -4.81 19.76 -34.67
C SER A 35 -4.82 21.28 -34.51
N SER A 36 -3.97 21.79 -33.62
CA SER A 36 -3.33 23.09 -33.79
C SER A 36 -1.83 22.92 -33.60
N THR A 37 -1.15 22.72 -34.74
CA THR A 37 0.22 23.15 -35.06
C THR A 37 1.17 23.46 -33.90
N PHE A 38 2.07 22.52 -33.59
CA PHE A 38 3.46 22.85 -33.26
C PHE A 38 4.39 21.79 -33.88
N ARG A 39 5.28 22.25 -34.76
CA ARG A 39 6.27 21.45 -35.47
C ARG A 39 7.30 20.87 -34.51
N GLU A 40 7.61 19.60 -34.70
CA GLU A 40 8.82 18.95 -34.20
C GLU A 40 10.06 19.65 -34.74
N ILE A 41 10.96 20.06 -33.85
CA ILE A 41 12.38 20.19 -34.14
C ILE A 41 13.09 19.17 -33.24
N ASN A 42 13.56 18.10 -33.86
CA ASN A 42 14.60 17.25 -33.32
C ASN A 42 15.89 18.06 -33.25
N GLN A 43 16.30 18.46 -32.05
CA GLN A 43 17.67 18.82 -31.75
C GLN A 43 18.10 18.07 -30.49
N ALA A 44 19.06 17.18 -30.67
CA ALA A 44 19.89 16.66 -29.59
C ALA A 44 20.62 17.84 -28.95
N MET A 45 20.20 18.22 -27.74
CA MET A 45 20.95 19.15 -26.91
C MET A 45 21.66 18.37 -25.81
N THR A 46 22.98 18.28 -25.96
CA THR A 46 23.92 18.10 -24.85
C THR A 46 23.79 19.33 -23.95
N ILE A 47 23.07 19.20 -22.84
CA ILE A 47 23.03 20.21 -21.79
C ILE A 47 23.90 19.69 -20.65
N GLN A 48 25.13 20.20 -20.59
CA GLN A 48 25.84 20.34 -19.32
C GLN A 48 25.04 21.33 -18.47
N ASN A 49 24.52 20.88 -17.35
CA ASN A 49 23.99 21.76 -16.31
C ASN A 49 24.65 21.36 -14.99
N GLU A 50 25.69 22.13 -14.66
CA GLU A 50 26.13 22.34 -13.29
C GLU A 50 25.01 23.04 -12.53
N ASN A 51 24.50 22.38 -11.51
CA ASN A 51 23.80 22.99 -10.38
C ASN A 51 24.00 22.03 -9.20
N GLU A 52 25.24 22.01 -8.71
CA GLU A 52 25.55 21.50 -7.39
C GLU A 52 25.08 22.52 -6.35
N MET A 53 24.23 22.10 -5.42
CA MET A 53 24.15 22.73 -4.11
C MET A 53 24.30 21.67 -3.02
N ASN A 54 25.54 21.57 -2.57
CA ASN A 54 25.99 21.58 -1.17
C ASN A 54 25.27 20.66 -0.19
N ILE A 55 25.78 19.43 -0.13
CA ILE A 55 26.05 18.77 1.15
C ILE A 55 27.52 19.03 1.45
N GLU A 56 27.81 19.93 2.39
CA GLU A 56 29.17 20.17 2.88
C GLU A 56 29.79 18.85 3.33
N LYS A 57 30.81 18.41 2.58
CA LYS A 57 31.77 17.40 3.03
C LYS A 57 32.71 18.09 4.01
N PHE A 58 32.61 17.75 5.29
CA PHE A 58 33.65 18.07 6.26
C PHE A 58 34.90 17.25 5.93
N SER A 59 35.95 17.93 5.46
CA SER A 59 37.32 17.43 5.44
C SER A 59 38.22 18.35 6.24
N SER A 60 39.04 17.74 7.06
CA SER A 60 40.03 18.27 7.99
C SER A 60 41.24 18.94 7.32
N ASN A 61 41.76 19.95 8.03
CA ASN A 61 43.16 20.40 8.19
C ASN A 61 43.69 21.67 7.49
N ASN A 62 44.28 22.49 8.37
CA ASN A 62 45.50 23.33 8.29
C ASN A 62 45.49 24.76 7.74
N SER A 63 45.52 25.69 8.69
CA SER A 63 46.53 26.75 8.92
C SER A 63 47.21 27.43 7.74
N SER A 64 46.95 28.73 7.56
CA SER A 64 47.96 29.82 7.64
C SER A 64 47.31 31.20 7.43
N ASN A 65 47.65 32.14 8.33
CA ASN A 65 48.03 33.56 8.16
C ASN A 65 47.58 34.32 6.88
N ILE A 66 47.27 35.63 6.84
CA ILE A 66 47.36 36.77 7.78
C ILE A 66 46.63 37.97 7.09
N GLU A 67 46.08 38.87 7.91
CA GLU A 67 45.80 40.32 7.72
C GLU A 67 45.01 40.89 6.52
N GLY A 68 44.00 41.68 6.87
CA GLY A 68 43.97 43.07 6.40
C GLY A 68 42.60 43.68 6.05
N ILE A 69 42.24 44.69 6.84
CA ILE A 69 41.49 45.92 6.46
C ILE A 69 40.06 46.07 7.00
N LEU A 70 40.01 46.97 7.99
CA LEU A 70 38.90 47.71 8.55
C LEU A 70 37.93 48.30 7.52
N ARG A 71 36.63 48.23 7.82
CA ARG A 71 35.72 49.38 7.73
C ARG A 71 34.52 49.20 8.67
N LYS A 72 34.38 50.19 9.55
CA LYS A 72 33.23 50.44 10.43
C LYS A 72 32.04 50.85 9.56
N GLU A 73 30.87 50.33 9.90
CA GLU A 73 29.62 51.09 9.85
C GLU A 73 28.65 50.49 10.86
N GLU A 74 28.31 51.32 11.84
CA GLU A 74 27.26 51.13 12.83
C GLU A 74 25.92 51.35 12.13
N ASP A 75 24.99 50.40 12.22
CA ASP A 75 23.58 50.70 12.55
C ASP A 75 22.68 49.46 12.53
N SER A 76 21.73 49.47 13.46
CA SER A 76 20.55 48.59 13.59
C SER A 76 20.79 47.15 14.09
N SER A 77 20.80 47.04 15.41
CA SER A 77 20.55 45.80 16.16
C SER A 77 19.12 45.28 15.90
N ILE A 78 18.92 44.60 14.77
CA ILE A 78 17.85 43.61 14.62
C ILE A 78 18.37 42.37 15.34
N SER A 79 17.73 42.01 16.46
CA SER A 79 17.96 40.76 17.16
C SER A 79 17.73 39.60 16.20
N THR A 80 18.79 39.14 15.56
CA THR A 80 18.84 37.90 14.80
C THR A 80 18.51 36.80 15.80
N ILE A 81 17.25 36.37 15.79
CA ILE A 81 16.87 35.08 16.35
C ILE A 81 17.70 34.08 15.57
N GLN A 82 18.88 33.73 16.10
CA GLN A 82 19.63 32.58 15.67
C GLN A 82 18.72 31.39 15.96
N THR A 83 17.91 31.02 14.97
CA THR A 83 17.30 29.70 14.92
C THR A 83 18.47 28.73 14.98
N LEU A 84 18.73 28.22 16.19
CA LEU A 84 19.63 27.10 16.45
C LEU A 84 19.34 26.07 15.36
N LYS A 85 20.26 25.96 14.38
CA LYS A 85 20.21 24.91 13.37
C LYS A 85 20.28 23.62 14.18
N GLN A 86 19.14 22.96 14.36
CA GLN A 86 19.12 21.68 15.06
C GLN A 86 20.00 20.72 14.27
N GLU A 87 21.15 20.39 14.84
CA GLU A 87 22.09 19.48 14.22
C GLU A 87 21.49 18.07 14.21
N PHE A 88 21.51 17.43 13.04
CA PHE A 88 21.08 16.05 12.86
C PHE A 88 21.98 15.12 13.67
N ASN A 89 21.44 14.44 14.68
CA ASN A 89 22.18 13.44 15.42
C ASN A 89 22.08 12.07 14.74
N ARG A 90 23.15 11.65 14.07
CA ARG A 90 23.23 10.37 13.35
C ARG A 90 23.14 9.13 14.24
N GLU A 91 23.48 9.25 15.52
CA GLU A 91 23.50 8.13 16.47
C GLU A 91 22.11 7.87 17.08
N SER A 92 21.27 8.89 17.11
CA SER A 92 19.92 8.81 17.65
C SER A 92 18.95 8.18 16.64
N PRO A 93 17.88 7.49 17.07
CA PRO A 93 16.90 6.91 16.15
C PRO A 93 16.19 8.00 15.33
N TYR A 94 15.92 7.71 14.06
CA TYR A 94 15.23 8.63 13.15
C TYR A 94 14.49 7.88 12.04
N ILE A 95 13.47 8.52 11.47
CA ILE A 95 12.80 8.02 10.26
C ILE A 95 13.32 8.81 9.06
N LYS A 96 13.91 8.10 8.12
CA LYS A 96 14.25 8.64 6.81
C LYS A 96 13.02 8.57 5.92
N ILE A 97 12.55 9.72 5.45
CA ILE A 97 11.40 9.84 4.55
C ILE A 97 11.93 10.24 3.17
N SER A 98 11.92 9.29 2.24
CA SER A 98 12.33 9.52 0.86
C SER A 98 11.11 9.81 0.00
N VAL A 99 11.11 10.93 -0.72
CA VAL A 99 10.01 11.38 -1.58
C VAL A 99 10.47 11.39 -3.02
N TYR A 100 9.84 10.60 -3.87
CA TYR A 100 10.18 10.48 -5.29
C TYR A 100 8.92 10.31 -6.14
N ARG A 101 9.04 10.51 -7.45
CA ARG A 101 7.97 10.16 -8.41
C ARG A 101 8.24 8.79 -9.01
N GLN A 102 7.18 8.11 -9.43
CA GLN A 102 7.27 6.85 -10.16
C GLN A 102 8.26 7.03 -11.35
N HIS A 103 9.26 6.15 -11.45
CA HIS A 103 10.37 6.18 -12.43
C HIS A 103 11.41 7.33 -12.30
N GLN A 104 11.35 8.18 -11.27
CA GLN A 104 12.30 9.29 -11.06
C GLN A 104 13.07 9.16 -9.75
N LEU A 105 13.70 8.01 -9.51
CA LEU A 105 14.46 7.75 -8.28
C LEU A 105 15.69 8.66 -8.12
N ALA A 106 16.27 9.14 -9.23
CA ALA A 106 17.44 10.01 -9.20
C ALA A 106 17.15 11.37 -8.52
N ASN A 107 15.91 11.86 -8.59
CA ASN A 107 15.50 13.16 -8.06
C ASN A 107 14.75 13.01 -6.72
N GLN A 108 15.14 12.02 -5.90
CA GLN A 108 14.53 11.81 -4.59
C GLN A 108 14.89 12.95 -3.63
N LYS A 109 13.89 13.47 -2.92
CA LYS A 109 14.08 14.36 -1.77
C LYS A 109 14.11 13.52 -0.50
N ILE A 110 15.03 13.83 0.41
CA ILE A 110 15.17 13.09 1.67
C ILE A 110 14.86 14.05 2.82
N TYR A 111 13.97 13.63 3.70
CA TYR A 111 13.64 14.31 4.94
C TYR A 111 13.94 13.39 6.11
N ILE A 112 14.36 13.97 7.23
CA ILE A 112 14.71 13.23 8.45
C ILE A 112 13.75 13.64 9.55
N LEU A 113 12.96 12.69 10.04
CA LEU A 113 12.09 12.85 11.20
C LEU A 113 12.80 12.32 12.45
N GLN A 114 13.16 13.22 13.36
CA GLN A 114 13.86 12.93 14.61
C GLN A 114 13.27 13.80 15.74
N ASP A 115 13.14 13.25 16.94
CA ASP A 115 12.56 13.94 18.11
C ASP A 115 11.19 14.60 17.86
N ASP A 116 10.38 13.92 17.04
CA ASP A 116 9.03 14.28 16.59
C ASP A 116 8.98 15.52 15.68
N LYS A 117 10.12 15.86 15.05
CA LYS A 117 10.26 16.99 14.13
C LYS A 117 11.03 16.63 12.86
N ILE A 118 10.73 17.33 11.77
CA ILE A 118 11.56 17.27 10.56
C ILE A 118 12.79 18.15 10.77
N ILE A 119 13.99 17.57 10.64
CA ILE A 119 15.25 18.32 10.74
C ILE A 119 15.31 19.35 9.62
N GLY A 120 15.59 20.61 9.97
CA GLY A 120 15.59 21.75 9.05
C GLY A 120 14.18 22.29 8.71
N GLY A 121 13.12 21.70 9.26
CA GLY A 121 11.75 22.19 9.13
C GLY A 121 11.37 23.21 10.20
N ASN A 122 10.56 24.20 9.82
CA ASN A 122 10.03 25.20 10.75
C ASN A 122 8.74 24.68 11.40
N GLN A 123 8.90 24.09 12.59
CA GLN A 123 7.86 23.68 13.54
C GLN A 123 6.82 22.61 13.13
N VAL A 124 6.81 21.51 13.90
CA VAL A 124 5.64 20.64 14.10
C VAL A 124 4.76 21.28 15.16
N GLN A 125 3.66 21.92 14.76
CA GLN A 125 2.61 22.29 15.71
C GLN A 125 1.81 21.02 16.07
N ASN A 126 1.55 20.79 17.36
CA ASN A 126 0.63 19.76 17.88
C ASN A 126 0.97 18.29 17.60
N ASN A 127 2.24 17.89 17.50
CA ASN A 127 2.63 16.50 17.19
C ASN A 127 2.02 15.98 15.86
N GLU A 128 1.76 16.88 14.91
CA GLU A 128 1.26 16.56 13.58
C GLU A 128 2.16 17.17 12.52
N ILE A 129 2.63 16.33 11.61
CA ILE A 129 3.37 16.74 10.43
C ILE A 129 2.41 16.73 9.25
N GLN A 130 2.25 17.88 8.59
CA GLN A 130 1.28 18.04 7.51
C GLN A 130 1.95 17.91 6.15
N ILE A 131 1.39 17.07 5.27
CA ILE A 131 1.82 16.99 3.87
C ILE A 131 0.90 17.88 3.06
N ILE A 132 1.42 18.92 2.41
CA ILE A 132 0.60 19.98 1.81
C ILE A 132 1.00 20.22 0.34
N ARG A 133 -0.01 20.49 -0.49
CA ARG A 133 0.19 21.01 -1.85
C ARG A 133 0.23 22.54 -1.84
N ARG A 134 1.26 23.13 -2.45
CA ARG A 134 1.34 24.59 -2.64
C ARG A 134 0.61 25.04 -3.90
N LYS A 135 0.00 26.23 -3.84
CA LYS A 135 -0.24 27.06 -5.03
C LYS A 135 1.09 27.72 -5.41
N LYS A 136 1.42 27.76 -6.69
CA LYS A 136 2.72 28.22 -7.23
C LYS A 136 3.11 29.69 -6.94
N ALA A 137 2.40 30.43 -6.08
CA ALA A 137 2.46 31.89 -6.06
C ALA A 137 2.22 32.59 -4.69
N LEU A 138 2.44 31.96 -3.53
CA LEU A 138 2.40 32.69 -2.25
C LEU A 138 3.80 32.97 -1.68
N ARG A 139 3.90 34.14 -1.05
CA ARG A 139 5.09 34.94 -0.74
C ARG A 139 6.16 34.17 0.05
N VAL A 140 7.40 34.64 -0.06
CA VAL A 140 8.64 34.11 0.55
C VAL A 140 8.58 33.99 2.09
N SER A 141 7.56 34.56 2.75
CA SER A 141 7.41 34.57 4.21
C SER A 141 6.77 33.30 4.81
N ASP A 142 6.12 32.42 4.04
CA ASP A 142 5.43 31.23 4.58
C ASP A 142 6.33 29.98 4.56
N ASN A 143 7.44 30.06 5.30
CA ASN A 143 8.44 28.99 5.42
C ASN A 143 8.08 27.89 6.45
N ASN A 144 6.85 27.88 6.99
CA ASN A 144 6.42 26.95 8.07
C ASN A 144 5.77 25.67 7.54
N MET A 145 6.41 24.97 6.60
CA MET A 145 5.79 23.85 5.90
C MET A 145 6.70 22.62 5.85
N ASP A 146 6.21 21.45 6.27
CA ASP A 146 7.02 20.23 6.41
C ASP A 146 7.27 19.49 5.08
N PHE A 147 6.25 19.31 4.23
CA PHE A 147 6.38 18.65 2.92
C PHE A 147 5.60 19.38 1.83
N GLY A 148 6.31 19.97 0.85
CA GLY A 148 5.70 20.61 -0.32
C GLY A 148 5.60 19.68 -1.54
N LEU A 149 4.37 19.35 -1.94
CA LEU A 149 4.11 18.66 -3.20
C LEU A 149 4.10 19.68 -4.37
N SER A 150 4.86 19.40 -5.43
CA SER A 150 4.85 20.22 -6.65
C SER A 150 3.53 20.02 -7.42
N SER A 151 2.66 21.03 -7.42
CA SER A 151 1.41 21.00 -8.18
C SER A 151 1.60 21.63 -9.57
N GLN A 152 1.12 20.95 -10.60
CA GLN A 152 0.75 21.58 -11.88
C GLN A 152 -0.74 21.98 -11.87
N GLU A 153 -1.51 21.50 -10.90
CA GLU A 153 -2.95 21.72 -10.79
C GLU A 153 -3.25 23.01 -10.02
N ILE A 154 -4.16 23.82 -10.56
CA ILE A 154 -4.38 25.23 -10.20
C ILE A 154 -5.22 25.40 -8.91
N ASN A 155 -5.85 24.33 -8.41
CA ASN A 155 -6.90 24.45 -7.40
C ASN A 155 -6.61 23.71 -6.08
N ILE A 156 -6.52 24.55 -5.03
CA ILE A 156 -6.67 24.33 -3.58
C ILE A 156 -5.43 23.81 -2.83
N GLU A 157 -5.01 24.60 -1.83
CA GLU A 157 -4.20 24.18 -0.68
C GLU A 157 -5.03 23.21 0.17
N GLN A 158 -4.96 21.93 -0.17
CA GLN A 158 -5.51 20.87 0.66
C GLN A 158 -4.37 20.17 1.36
N ILE A 159 -4.59 19.78 2.61
CA ILE A 159 -3.75 18.83 3.34
C ILE A 159 -4.28 17.45 2.94
N PRO A 160 -3.71 16.74 1.95
CA PRO A 160 -4.14 15.39 1.61
C PRO A 160 -3.97 14.41 2.76
N CYS A 161 -2.91 14.60 3.55
CA CYS A 161 -2.43 13.60 4.47
C CYS A 161 -1.70 14.25 5.65
N LYS A 162 -1.81 13.63 6.82
CA LYS A 162 -1.09 14.00 8.04
C LYS A 162 -0.32 12.82 8.58
N ILE A 163 0.81 13.10 9.22
CA ILE A 163 1.58 12.13 9.99
C ILE A 163 1.51 12.54 11.46
N SER A 164 0.89 11.72 12.31
CA SER A 164 0.86 11.93 13.75
C SER A 164 2.11 11.36 14.41
N THR A 165 2.72 12.17 15.27
CA THR A 165 3.88 11.86 16.12
C THR A 165 3.50 11.79 17.60
N GLN A 166 2.20 11.75 17.94
CA GLN A 166 1.71 11.70 19.32
C GLN A 166 2.34 10.57 20.15
N TYR A 167 2.59 9.43 19.51
CA TYR A 167 3.22 8.24 20.10
C TYR A 167 4.65 8.02 19.61
N GLY A 168 5.28 9.07 19.07
CA GLY A 168 6.60 9.04 18.46
C GLY A 168 7.75 9.00 19.48
N PHE A 169 8.83 9.71 19.17
CA PHE A 169 10.09 9.65 19.90
C PHE A 169 9.96 10.14 21.35
N ARG A 170 9.30 11.27 21.59
CA ARG A 170 9.12 11.82 22.94
C ARG A 170 8.27 10.91 23.80
N TYR A 171 7.25 10.30 23.21
CA TYR A 171 6.40 9.32 23.89
C TYR A 171 7.21 8.08 24.30
N SER A 172 8.08 7.57 23.41
CA SER A 172 8.97 6.46 23.74
C SER A 172 9.89 6.75 24.93
N SER A 173 10.22 8.02 25.17
CA SER A 173 11.09 8.46 26.27
C SER A 173 10.35 8.71 27.59
N ARG A 174 9.05 8.40 27.67
CA ARG A 174 8.30 8.48 28.93
C ARG A 174 8.79 7.42 29.92
N ILE A 175 8.85 7.80 31.19
CA ILE A 175 9.12 6.85 32.28
C ILE A 175 7.88 5.99 32.47
N THR A 176 7.93 4.76 31.96
CA THR A 176 6.88 3.76 32.19
C THR A 176 7.08 3.08 33.54
N PRO A 177 6.07 2.40 34.12
CA PRO A 177 6.24 1.63 35.34
C PRO A 177 7.38 0.60 35.27
N GLN A 178 7.57 -0.03 34.10
CA GLN A 178 8.65 -0.98 33.87
C GLN A 178 10.02 -0.31 33.92
N ILE A 179 10.16 0.88 33.32
CA ILE A 179 11.39 1.67 33.39
C ILE A 179 11.64 2.12 34.82
N LEU A 180 10.61 2.56 35.54
CA LEU A 180 10.73 2.95 36.95
C LEU A 180 11.19 1.78 37.82
N ILE A 181 10.65 0.57 37.62
CA ILE A 181 11.10 -0.64 38.30
C ILE A 181 12.56 -0.94 37.97
N LEU A 182 12.95 -0.87 36.69
CA LEU A 182 14.34 -1.12 36.28
C LEU A 182 15.31 -0.11 36.93
N LEU A 183 14.96 1.17 36.95
CA LEU A 183 15.74 2.21 37.62
C LEU A 183 15.80 1.95 39.13
N SER A 184 14.66 1.61 39.75
CA SER A 184 14.59 1.31 41.19
C SER A 184 15.49 0.12 41.54
N LEU A 185 15.51 -0.94 40.73
CA LEU A 185 16.43 -2.05 40.89
C LEU A 185 17.88 -1.60 40.77
N LYS A 186 18.22 -0.77 39.77
CA LYS A 186 19.58 -0.28 39.57
C LYS A 186 20.10 0.57 40.72
N TYR A 187 19.24 1.38 41.36
CA TYR A 187 19.66 2.30 42.41
C TYR A 187 19.50 1.77 43.83
N PHE A 188 18.53 0.90 44.10
CA PHE A 188 18.22 0.44 45.46
C PHE A 188 18.58 -1.03 45.74
N ASN A 189 18.96 -1.81 44.71
CA ASN A 189 19.38 -3.19 44.89
C ASN A 189 20.87 -3.35 44.60
N ASN A 190 21.66 -3.70 45.62
CA ASN A 190 23.12 -3.82 45.53
C ASN A 190 23.60 -4.77 44.42
N LYS A 191 22.86 -5.85 44.13
CA LYS A 191 23.22 -6.79 43.05
C LYS A 191 23.02 -6.16 41.68
N PHE A 192 21.90 -5.44 41.49
CA PHE A 192 21.63 -4.73 40.23
C PHE A 192 22.47 -3.47 40.07
N ALA A 193 22.93 -2.85 41.16
CA ALA A 193 23.84 -1.70 41.12
C ALA A 193 25.14 -2.04 40.38
N ILE A 194 25.66 -3.26 40.56
CA ILE A 194 26.90 -3.75 39.92
C ILE A 194 26.68 -4.11 38.43
N MET A 195 25.44 -4.19 37.96
CA MET A 195 25.12 -4.57 36.58
C MET A 195 25.88 -3.71 35.56
N PRO A 196 26.60 -4.31 34.59
CA PRO A 196 27.30 -3.58 33.55
C PRO A 196 26.39 -2.62 32.79
N THR A 197 26.88 -1.42 32.49
CA THR A 197 26.12 -0.37 31.80
C THR A 197 25.55 -0.84 30.46
N ASN A 198 26.27 -1.71 29.74
CA ASN A 198 25.81 -2.26 28.46
C ASN A 198 24.59 -3.17 28.64
N VAL A 199 24.61 -4.06 29.64
CA VAL A 199 23.47 -4.93 29.97
C VAL A 199 22.27 -4.09 30.39
N PHE A 200 22.48 -3.10 31.24
CA PHE A 200 21.43 -2.16 31.64
C PHE A 200 20.82 -1.42 30.45
N LYS A 201 21.66 -0.91 29.53
CA LYS A 201 21.21 -0.26 28.28
C LYS A 201 20.37 -1.22 27.42
N LEU A 202 20.74 -2.49 27.33
CA LEU A 202 19.99 -3.49 26.57
C LEU A 202 18.64 -3.81 27.19
N ILE A 203 18.58 -3.99 28.52
CA ILE A 203 17.30 -4.21 29.22
C ILE A 203 16.41 -2.97 29.07
N HIS A 204 16.98 -1.77 29.25
CA HIS A 204 16.26 -0.52 29.06
C HIS A 204 15.71 -0.40 27.63
N GLN A 205 16.51 -0.68 26.60
CA GLN A 205 16.05 -0.70 25.21
C GLN A 205 14.95 -1.75 24.95
N PHE A 206 14.97 -2.87 25.66
CA PHE A 206 13.98 -3.93 25.53
C PHE A 206 12.62 -3.56 26.15
N ILE A 207 12.64 -2.91 27.32
CA ILE A 207 11.41 -2.50 28.03
C ILE A 207 10.85 -1.16 27.53
N LYS A 208 11.67 -0.34 26.87
CA LYS A 208 11.26 0.94 26.29
C LYS A 208 10.18 0.70 25.23
N GLU A 209 9.11 1.48 25.28
CA GLU A 209 8.06 1.40 24.28
C GLU A 209 8.59 1.85 22.91
N GLU A 210 8.33 1.07 21.87
CA GLU A 210 8.75 1.43 20.51
C GLU A 210 7.96 2.64 20.02
N PRO A 211 8.62 3.68 19.49
CA PRO A 211 7.92 4.85 18.95
C PRO A 211 7.04 4.46 17.75
N LYS A 212 5.81 4.95 17.77
CA LYS A 212 4.77 4.71 16.76
C LYS A 212 4.38 6.00 16.07
N PHE A 213 4.23 5.90 14.75
CA PHE A 213 3.83 7.00 13.89
C PHE A 213 2.62 6.54 13.10
N TYR A 214 1.69 7.45 12.85
CA TYR A 214 0.46 7.13 12.15
C TYR A 214 0.28 8.06 10.97
N VAL A 215 -0.14 7.51 9.84
CA VAL A 215 -0.54 8.26 8.66
C VAL A 215 -2.06 8.31 8.59
N GLN A 216 -2.61 9.47 8.28
CA GLN A 216 -4.05 9.65 8.15
C GLN A 216 -4.37 10.45 6.89
N ASP A 217 -5.27 9.91 6.07
CA ASP A 217 -5.83 10.62 4.94
C ASP A 217 -6.90 11.60 5.42
N CYS A 218 -6.85 12.84 4.95
CA CYS A 218 -7.76 13.91 5.38
C CYS A 218 -9.01 14.06 4.49
N GLY A 219 -9.35 13.03 3.72
CA GLY A 219 -10.56 13.00 2.90
C GLY A 219 -10.41 13.61 1.50
N THR A 220 -9.22 14.04 1.09
CA THR A 220 -9.08 14.76 -0.20
C THR A 220 -9.35 13.87 -1.41
N GLN A 221 -9.69 14.49 -2.54
CA GLN A 221 -9.91 13.79 -3.82
C GLN A 221 -8.67 13.02 -4.31
N LEU A 222 -7.49 13.45 -3.86
CA LEU A 222 -6.19 12.94 -4.28
C LEU A 222 -5.93 11.52 -3.82
N LYS A 223 -6.59 11.11 -2.72
CA LYS A 223 -6.47 9.82 -2.05
C LYS A 223 -5.04 9.47 -1.65
N THR A 224 -4.91 9.01 -0.42
CA THR A 224 -3.68 8.43 0.10
C THR A 224 -3.76 6.92 -0.10
N LEU A 225 -2.78 6.39 -0.81
CA LEU A 225 -2.71 4.97 -1.15
C LEU A 225 -1.48 4.37 -0.48
N VAL A 226 -1.60 3.18 0.08
CA VAL A 226 -0.51 2.44 0.73
C VAL A 226 -0.11 1.29 -0.17
N ARG A 227 1.19 1.13 -0.41
CA ARG A 227 1.69 0.02 -1.22
C ARG A 227 1.47 -1.31 -0.50
N ILE A 228 0.89 -2.26 -1.21
CA ILE A 228 0.81 -3.65 -0.79
C ILE A 228 2.14 -4.30 -1.14
N GLN A 229 2.84 -4.84 -0.14
CA GLN A 229 4.10 -5.52 -0.39
C GLN A 229 3.85 -6.98 -0.77
N LYS A 230 4.71 -7.53 -1.62
CA LYS A 230 4.65 -8.94 -2.03
C LYS A 230 4.76 -9.91 -0.84
N ASP A 231 5.69 -9.60 0.08
CA ASP A 231 6.01 -10.46 1.23
C ASP A 231 5.11 -10.20 2.46
N ASN A 232 4.23 -9.19 2.37
CA ASN A 232 3.25 -8.86 3.41
C ASN A 232 1.86 -8.68 2.78
N PRO A 233 1.17 -9.79 2.41
CA PRO A 233 -0.17 -9.73 1.86
C PRO A 233 -1.13 -9.02 2.82
N LYS A 234 -2.06 -8.22 2.27
CA LYS A 234 -3.07 -7.52 3.07
C LYS A 234 -4.41 -8.24 2.99
N ILE A 235 -5.09 -8.36 4.12
CA ILE A 235 -6.45 -8.90 4.18
C ILE A 235 -7.39 -7.93 3.48
N MET A 236 -8.24 -8.46 2.60
CA MET A 236 -9.24 -7.69 1.88
C MET A 236 -10.51 -7.54 2.73
N ASN A 237 -10.98 -6.31 2.89
CA ASN A 237 -12.22 -5.99 3.59
C ASN A 237 -13.25 -5.39 2.63
N LEU A 238 -14.50 -5.36 3.07
CA LEU A 238 -15.61 -4.78 2.33
C LEU A 238 -15.33 -3.29 2.09
N ASN A 239 -15.71 -2.77 0.93
CA ASN A 239 -15.53 -1.36 0.53
C ASN A 239 -14.06 -0.91 0.41
N ASN A 240 -13.07 -1.77 0.63
CA ASN A 240 -11.69 -1.41 0.32
C ASN A 240 -11.53 -1.11 -1.16
N LYS A 241 -10.82 -0.03 -1.47
CA LYS A 241 -10.46 0.37 -2.83
C LYS A 241 -8.98 0.13 -3.09
N TYR A 242 -8.68 -0.37 -4.28
CA TYR A 242 -7.35 -0.74 -4.72
C TYR A 242 -7.02 -0.05 -6.04
N LEU A 243 -5.75 0.31 -6.21
CA LEU A 243 -5.15 0.76 -7.46
C LEU A 243 -4.12 -0.28 -7.91
N ILE A 244 -4.24 -0.74 -9.15
CA ILE A 244 -3.23 -1.59 -9.79
C ILE A 244 -2.66 -0.86 -11.01
N GLY A 245 -1.33 -0.85 -11.12
CA GLY A 245 -0.68 -0.01 -12.12
C GLY A 245 -0.77 1.48 -11.74
N ASN A 246 -1.03 2.34 -12.73
CA ASN A 246 -1.07 3.80 -12.51
C ASN A 246 -2.49 4.35 -12.35
N ASP A 247 -3.46 3.74 -13.01
CA ASP A 247 -4.76 4.35 -13.30
C ASP A 247 -5.94 3.37 -13.21
N PHE A 248 -5.69 2.09 -12.91
CA PHE A 248 -6.74 1.08 -12.91
C PHE A 248 -7.20 0.75 -11.49
N TYR A 249 -8.42 1.18 -11.15
CA TYR A 249 -8.99 1.00 -9.82
C TYR A 249 -10.03 -0.13 -9.79
N PHE A 250 -10.12 -0.79 -8.64
CA PHE A 250 -11.25 -1.65 -8.29
C PHE A 250 -11.58 -1.55 -6.81
N HIS A 251 -12.77 -1.97 -6.43
CA HIS A 251 -13.17 -2.02 -5.03
C HIS A 251 -13.94 -3.31 -4.71
N VAL A 252 -13.94 -3.67 -3.43
CA VAL A 252 -14.64 -4.85 -2.92
C VAL A 252 -16.10 -4.51 -2.65
N VAL A 253 -17.00 -5.14 -3.39
CA VAL A 253 -18.45 -4.88 -3.31
C VAL A 253 -19.12 -5.82 -2.31
N GLN A 254 -18.72 -7.09 -2.31
CA GLN A 254 -19.20 -8.09 -1.35
C GLN A 254 -18.08 -9.09 -1.10
N LEU A 255 -18.03 -9.64 0.12
CA LEU A 255 -17.13 -10.74 0.44
C LEU A 255 -17.78 -11.65 1.48
N SER A 256 -17.49 -12.94 1.37
CA SER A 256 -17.82 -13.97 2.36
C SER A 256 -16.61 -14.86 2.54
N THR A 257 -16.20 -15.06 3.80
CA THR A 257 -15.03 -15.86 4.18
C THR A 257 -15.43 -17.16 4.86
N ASN A 258 -16.35 -17.08 5.83
CA ASN A 258 -16.92 -18.19 6.55
C ASN A 258 -18.43 -18.16 6.33
N PRO A 259 -18.95 -18.93 5.36
CA PRO A 259 -20.39 -19.02 5.23
C PRO A 259 -20.99 -19.68 6.49
N LYS A 260 -22.21 -19.28 6.84
CA LYS A 260 -22.88 -19.78 8.04
C LYS A 260 -23.21 -21.26 7.84
N LEU A 261 -22.61 -22.14 8.64
CA LEU A 261 -23.00 -23.54 8.81
C LEU A 261 -24.42 -23.58 9.38
N ASN A 262 -25.44 -23.47 8.52
CA ASN A 262 -26.80 -23.77 8.88
C ASN A 262 -27.09 -25.24 8.54
N ASP A 263 -27.90 -25.87 9.41
CA ASP A 263 -28.25 -27.29 9.47
C ASP A 263 -28.14 -28.12 8.17
N LYS A 264 -27.51 -29.30 8.30
CA LYS A 264 -27.23 -30.33 7.27
C LYS A 264 -28.42 -30.75 6.39
N LYS A 265 -29.66 -30.35 6.68
CA LYS A 265 -30.86 -30.73 5.92
C LYS A 265 -31.11 -29.89 4.65
N LYS A 266 -30.21 -28.98 4.27
CA LYS A 266 -30.39 -28.05 3.12
C LYS A 266 -29.41 -28.22 1.95
N GLU A 267 -28.51 -29.21 1.97
CA GLU A 267 -27.37 -29.28 1.04
C GLU A 267 -27.75 -29.37 -0.45
N GLU A 268 -28.74 -30.19 -0.85
CA GLU A 268 -29.14 -30.28 -2.27
C GLU A 268 -29.83 -28.99 -2.77
N THR A 269 -30.66 -28.36 -1.93
CA THR A 269 -31.26 -27.05 -2.27
C THR A 269 -30.23 -25.93 -2.34
N ASP A 270 -29.05 -26.11 -1.75
CA ASP A 270 -27.97 -25.11 -1.71
C ASP A 270 -27.18 -25.08 -3.02
N ILE A 271 -26.93 -26.24 -3.66
CA ILE A 271 -26.22 -26.30 -4.94
C ILE A 271 -27.02 -25.62 -6.05
N ASP A 272 -28.30 -25.97 -6.17
CA ASP A 272 -29.19 -25.36 -7.18
C ASP A 272 -29.35 -23.86 -6.94
N TYR A 273 -29.53 -23.45 -5.68
CA TYR A 273 -29.60 -22.04 -5.30
C TYR A 273 -28.30 -21.30 -5.62
N PHE A 274 -27.14 -21.91 -5.35
CA PHE A 274 -25.83 -21.35 -5.63
C PHE A 274 -25.63 -21.08 -7.13
N PHE A 275 -25.84 -22.08 -7.99
CA PHE A 275 -25.65 -21.90 -9.43
C PHE A 275 -26.70 -20.96 -10.05
N GLN A 276 -27.95 -21.00 -9.61
CA GLN A 276 -28.96 -20.03 -10.03
C GLN A 276 -28.57 -18.60 -9.63
N THR A 277 -27.98 -18.42 -8.43
CA THR A 277 -27.45 -17.13 -7.99
C THR A 277 -26.32 -16.66 -8.90
N LEU A 278 -25.33 -17.51 -9.19
CA LEU A 278 -24.22 -17.16 -10.08
C LEU A 278 -24.69 -16.79 -11.49
N VAL A 279 -25.63 -17.55 -12.05
CA VAL A 279 -26.18 -17.27 -13.39
C VAL A 279 -26.88 -15.91 -13.41
N ARG A 280 -27.61 -15.57 -12.35
CA ARG A 280 -28.23 -14.25 -12.26
C ARG A 280 -27.21 -13.12 -12.12
N GLU A 281 -26.16 -13.31 -11.32
CA GLU A 281 -25.07 -12.33 -11.20
C GLU A 281 -24.35 -12.13 -12.55
N HIS A 282 -24.14 -13.22 -13.30
CA HIS A 282 -23.57 -13.20 -14.64
C HIS A 282 -24.47 -12.47 -15.65
N VAL A 283 -25.76 -12.81 -15.70
CA VAL A 283 -26.68 -12.23 -16.70
C VAL A 283 -27.05 -10.78 -16.38
N ARG A 284 -27.28 -10.45 -15.10
CA ARG A 284 -27.72 -9.10 -14.67
C ARG A 284 -26.61 -8.07 -14.80
N ASP A 285 -25.45 -8.38 -14.24
CA ASP A 285 -24.36 -7.41 -14.07
C ASP A 285 -23.18 -7.66 -15.04
N ARG A 286 -23.33 -8.64 -15.96
CA ARG A 286 -22.23 -9.15 -16.81
C ARG A 286 -21.02 -9.58 -15.98
N THR A 287 -21.28 -10.11 -14.78
CA THR A 287 -20.25 -10.51 -13.83
C THR A 287 -19.46 -11.69 -14.38
N ARG A 288 -18.14 -11.59 -14.35
CA ARG A 288 -17.25 -12.71 -14.68
C ARG A 288 -17.08 -13.61 -13.46
N ILE A 289 -17.33 -14.90 -13.62
CA ILE A 289 -17.25 -15.88 -12.54
C ILE A 289 -15.92 -16.63 -12.65
N HIS A 290 -15.15 -16.67 -11.57
CA HIS A 290 -13.85 -17.33 -11.47
C HIS A 290 -13.83 -18.32 -10.30
N GLY A 291 -12.96 -19.33 -10.38
CA GLY A 291 -12.73 -20.27 -9.27
C GLY A 291 -13.64 -21.49 -9.22
N LEU A 292 -14.51 -21.68 -10.22
CA LEU A 292 -15.26 -22.93 -10.39
C LEU A 292 -14.34 -24.05 -10.90
N THR A 293 -14.53 -25.26 -10.39
CA THR A 293 -13.89 -26.45 -10.95
C THR A 293 -14.44 -26.75 -12.36
N LYS A 294 -13.77 -27.64 -13.11
CA LYS A 294 -14.25 -28.04 -14.46
C LYS A 294 -15.66 -28.62 -14.44
N GLN A 295 -15.99 -29.41 -13.41
CA GLN A 295 -17.31 -30.01 -13.24
C GLN A 295 -18.37 -28.93 -12.93
N GLU A 296 -18.05 -28.02 -12.00
CA GLU A 296 -18.94 -26.91 -11.64
C GLU A 296 -19.14 -25.93 -12.80
N GLN A 297 -18.12 -25.72 -13.63
CA GLN A 297 -18.24 -24.91 -14.83
C GLN A 297 -19.24 -25.53 -15.80
N ALA A 298 -19.26 -26.85 -15.98
CA ALA A 298 -20.25 -27.52 -16.83
C ALA A 298 -21.67 -27.35 -16.28
N ILE A 299 -21.85 -27.51 -14.96
CA ILE A 299 -23.14 -27.28 -14.28
C ILE A 299 -23.59 -25.84 -14.46
N PHE A 300 -22.70 -24.87 -14.24
CA PHE A 300 -22.99 -23.45 -14.45
C PHE A 300 -23.46 -23.15 -15.88
N GLN A 301 -22.83 -23.76 -16.90
CA GLN A 301 -23.25 -23.58 -18.30
C GLN A 301 -24.63 -24.17 -18.57
N GLN A 302 -24.96 -25.33 -17.99
CA GLN A 302 -26.30 -25.92 -18.10
C GLN A 302 -27.36 -25.00 -17.48
N TYR A 303 -27.09 -24.46 -16.29
CA TYR A 303 -27.98 -23.49 -15.63
C TYR A 303 -28.13 -22.20 -16.44
N LEU A 304 -27.06 -21.73 -17.09
CA LEU A 304 -27.08 -20.54 -17.94
C LEU A 304 -27.96 -20.75 -19.18
N GLN A 305 -27.84 -21.91 -19.84
CA GLN A 305 -28.68 -22.28 -21.00
C GLN A 305 -30.15 -22.43 -20.60
N ASN A 306 -30.43 -23.05 -19.45
CA ASN A 306 -31.80 -23.18 -18.95
C ASN A 306 -32.42 -21.81 -18.61
N TYR A 307 -31.62 -20.89 -18.06
CA TYR A 307 -32.06 -19.54 -17.72
C TYR A 307 -32.43 -18.71 -18.95
N THR A 308 -31.72 -18.87 -20.08
CA THR A 308 -32.06 -18.15 -21.32
C THR A 308 -33.32 -18.69 -22.00
N GLN A 309 -33.61 -19.99 -21.86
CA GLN A 309 -34.81 -20.62 -22.41
C GLN A 309 -36.07 -20.33 -21.57
N MET A 310 -35.95 -20.31 -20.25
CA MET A 310 -37.07 -20.08 -19.33
C MET A 310 -37.40 -18.59 -19.24
N LYS A 311 -38.35 -18.11 -20.07
CA LYS A 311 -38.92 -16.75 -19.96
C LYS A 311 -39.45 -16.49 -18.54
N LYS A 312 -38.70 -15.69 -17.76
CA LYS A 312 -39.04 -15.01 -16.49
C LYS A 312 -40.12 -15.70 -15.62
N LYS A 313 -39.89 -16.95 -15.16
CA LYS A 313 -40.68 -17.50 -14.04
C LYS A 313 -40.22 -16.85 -12.74
N GLY A 314 -41.14 -16.15 -12.05
CA GLY A 314 -41.10 -15.79 -10.62
C GLY A 314 -39.87 -15.01 -10.10
N ARG A 315 -40.10 -13.88 -9.44
CA ARG A 315 -39.06 -13.09 -8.74
C ARG A 315 -38.63 -13.74 -7.41
N LYS A 316 -38.11 -14.98 -7.41
CA LYS A 316 -37.33 -15.43 -6.24
C LYS A 316 -36.13 -14.49 -6.08
N GLN A 317 -35.81 -13.99 -4.89
CA GLN A 317 -34.64 -13.15 -4.68
C GLN A 317 -33.43 -14.06 -4.43
N TYR A 318 -32.46 -14.07 -5.34
CA TYR A 318 -31.17 -14.76 -5.13
C TYR A 318 -30.13 -13.74 -4.69
N SER A 319 -29.29 -14.14 -3.74
CA SER A 319 -28.21 -13.32 -3.16
C SER A 319 -27.03 -14.21 -2.83
N LEU A 320 -25.83 -13.78 -3.23
CA LEU A 320 -24.57 -14.48 -2.95
C LEU A 320 -24.31 -14.63 -1.45
N LEU A 321 -24.77 -13.67 -0.63
CA LEU A 321 -24.62 -13.71 0.83
C LEU A 321 -25.37 -14.87 1.49
N ASN A 322 -26.34 -15.46 0.78
CA ASN A 322 -27.11 -16.60 1.28
C ASN A 322 -26.48 -17.94 0.87
N CYS A 323 -25.44 -17.95 0.04
CA CYS A 323 -24.78 -19.17 -0.39
C CYS A 323 -23.79 -19.66 0.66
N ASN A 324 -23.71 -20.98 0.88
CA ASN A 324 -22.76 -21.56 1.83
C ASN A 324 -21.34 -21.70 1.25
N ARG A 325 -20.83 -20.68 0.55
CA ARG A 325 -19.50 -20.75 -0.09
C ARG A 325 -18.73 -19.44 0.05
N PRO A 326 -17.41 -19.50 0.35
CA PRO A 326 -16.58 -18.30 0.34
C PRO A 326 -16.54 -17.68 -1.06
N PHE A 327 -16.70 -16.36 -1.12
CA PHE A 327 -16.63 -15.62 -2.37
C PHE A 327 -16.09 -14.21 -2.16
N LEU A 328 -15.56 -13.62 -3.22
CA LEU A 328 -15.14 -12.22 -3.29
C LEU A 328 -15.72 -11.60 -4.56
N LYS A 329 -16.60 -10.62 -4.41
CA LYS A 329 -17.14 -9.82 -5.51
C LYS A 329 -16.42 -8.47 -5.55
N ILE A 330 -15.74 -8.20 -6.66
CA ILE A 330 -15.09 -6.92 -6.94
C ILE A 330 -15.74 -6.21 -8.12
N GLN A 331 -15.64 -4.88 -8.13
CA GLN A 331 -16.05 -4.04 -9.25
C GLN A 331 -14.88 -3.18 -9.70
N PHE A 332 -14.64 -3.16 -11.00
CA PHE A 332 -13.65 -2.31 -11.65
C PHE A 332 -14.25 -0.94 -11.94
N ASP A 333 -13.51 0.11 -11.59
CA ASP A 333 -13.88 1.49 -11.84
C ASP A 333 -13.37 1.91 -13.22
N THR A 334 -13.99 1.37 -14.28
CA THR A 334 -13.70 1.84 -15.66
C THR A 334 -14.74 2.87 -16.10
N PRO A 335 -14.34 3.92 -16.85
CA PRO A 335 -15.25 5.01 -17.21
C PRO A 335 -16.38 4.56 -18.14
N VAL A 336 -16.18 3.50 -18.92
CA VAL A 336 -17.13 3.10 -19.97
C VAL A 336 -18.10 2.02 -19.51
N ILE A 337 -17.63 1.01 -18.77
CA ILE A 337 -18.46 -0.16 -18.41
C ILE A 337 -18.15 -0.59 -16.97
N LYS A 338 -19.18 -0.67 -16.13
CA LYS A 338 -19.07 -1.34 -14.84
C LYS A 338 -18.79 -2.82 -15.10
N GLN A 339 -17.58 -3.25 -14.83
CA GLN A 339 -17.19 -4.64 -14.94
C GLN A 339 -17.09 -5.23 -13.55
N MET A 340 -17.73 -6.37 -13.35
CA MET A 340 -17.72 -7.08 -12.08
C MET A 340 -17.04 -8.43 -12.24
N ALA A 341 -16.34 -8.86 -11.20
CA ALA A 341 -15.81 -10.21 -11.11
C ALA A 341 -16.18 -10.82 -9.76
N VAL A 342 -16.55 -12.09 -9.77
CA VAL A 342 -16.80 -12.90 -8.57
C VAL A 342 -15.80 -14.03 -8.58
N PHE A 343 -14.96 -14.07 -7.55
CA PHE A 343 -14.08 -15.19 -7.25
C PHE A 343 -14.77 -16.10 -6.25
N ILE A 344 -14.90 -17.36 -6.61
CA ILE A 344 -15.43 -18.41 -5.74
C ILE A 344 -14.26 -19.18 -5.16
N ALA A 345 -14.31 -19.45 -3.86
CA ALA A 345 -13.31 -20.29 -3.22
C ALA A 345 -13.88 -21.52 -2.52
N ASN A 346 -13.02 -22.50 -2.32
CA ASN A 346 -13.29 -23.71 -1.55
C ASN A 346 -12.78 -23.53 -0.12
N GLN A 347 -13.58 -23.92 0.86
CA GLN A 347 -13.18 -23.83 2.26
C GLN A 347 -12.02 -24.78 2.55
N GLY A 348 -11.02 -24.29 3.29
CA GLY A 348 -9.83 -25.08 3.63
C GLY A 348 -8.79 -25.24 2.52
N GLU A 349 -9.10 -24.85 1.28
CA GLU A 349 -8.14 -24.90 0.17
C GLU A 349 -7.50 -23.53 -0.06
N GLN A 350 -6.21 -23.54 -0.43
CA GLN A 350 -5.54 -22.33 -0.90
C GLN A 350 -5.82 -22.15 -2.38
N GLN A 351 -6.41 -21.02 -2.75
CA GLN A 351 -6.65 -20.65 -4.16
C GLN A 351 -6.04 -19.29 -4.46
N ILE A 352 -5.51 -19.15 -5.68
CA ILE A 352 -4.79 -17.95 -6.11
C ILE A 352 -5.36 -17.52 -7.46
N PHE A 353 -5.85 -16.29 -7.51
CA PHE A 353 -6.33 -15.62 -8.71
C PHE A 353 -5.34 -14.52 -9.12
N LYS A 354 -4.97 -14.48 -10.38
CA LYS A 354 -3.96 -13.59 -10.93
C LYS A 354 -4.61 -12.48 -11.74
N ILE A 355 -4.15 -11.26 -11.51
CA ILE A 355 -4.54 -10.07 -12.27
C ILE A 355 -3.28 -9.50 -12.91
N GLY A 356 -3.32 -9.25 -14.22
CA GLY A 356 -2.18 -8.72 -14.96
C GLY A 356 -2.48 -8.57 -16.44
N ARG A 357 -1.48 -8.19 -17.25
CA ARG A 357 -1.65 -8.10 -18.71
C ARG A 357 -1.36 -9.40 -19.47
N CYS A 358 -0.83 -10.43 -18.79
CA CYS A 358 -0.47 -11.69 -19.43
C CYS A 358 -1.68 -12.59 -19.63
N GLN A 359 -1.66 -13.42 -20.67
CA GLN A 359 -2.77 -14.32 -21.03
C GLN A 359 -2.99 -15.45 -20.01
N ASP A 360 -2.01 -15.72 -19.16
CA ASP A 360 -2.11 -16.71 -18.08
C ASP A 360 -2.75 -16.16 -16.80
N CYS A 361 -3.26 -14.92 -16.83
CA CYS A 361 -3.99 -14.31 -15.72
C CYS A 361 -5.48 -14.61 -15.80
N ASP A 362 -6.13 -14.79 -14.64
CA ASP A 362 -7.59 -14.95 -14.54
C ASP A 362 -8.32 -13.68 -14.99
N ILE A 363 -7.75 -12.51 -14.66
CA ILE A 363 -8.21 -11.19 -15.10
C ILE A 363 -7.10 -10.54 -15.91
N ILE A 364 -7.35 -10.42 -17.21
CA ILE A 364 -6.39 -9.89 -18.18
C ILE A 364 -6.71 -8.44 -18.46
N ILE A 365 -5.84 -7.52 -18.06
CA ILE A 365 -6.00 -6.08 -18.31
C ILE A 365 -4.97 -5.65 -19.35
N ASN A 366 -5.45 -5.26 -20.53
CA ASN A 366 -4.58 -4.92 -21.66
C ASN A 366 -4.07 -3.47 -21.57
N MET A 367 -3.24 -3.18 -20.56
CA MET A 367 -2.65 -1.86 -20.35
C MET A 367 -1.14 -1.98 -20.13
N ASN A 368 -0.38 -1.08 -20.75
CA ASN A 368 1.08 -1.07 -20.64
C ASN A 368 1.56 -0.67 -19.23
N THR A 369 0.76 0.10 -18.50
CA THR A 369 0.97 0.48 -17.10
C THR A 369 0.76 -0.68 -16.12
N ILE A 370 0.26 -1.83 -16.60
CA ILE A 370 0.02 -3.03 -15.81
C ILE A 370 1.10 -4.06 -16.15
N SER A 371 1.71 -4.63 -15.11
CA SER A 371 2.72 -5.67 -15.26
C SER A 371 2.09 -6.94 -15.80
N ARG A 372 2.92 -7.81 -16.42
CA ARG A 372 2.46 -9.14 -16.89
C ARG A 372 1.67 -9.88 -15.82
N LYS A 373 2.15 -9.81 -14.58
CA LYS A 373 1.49 -10.33 -13.37
C LYS A 373 1.58 -9.24 -12.31
N GLN A 374 0.49 -8.51 -12.14
CA GLN A 374 0.46 -7.26 -11.39
C GLN A 374 0.14 -7.51 -9.93
N THR A 375 -0.89 -8.31 -9.65
CA THR A 375 -1.31 -8.65 -8.29
C THR A 375 -1.91 -10.05 -8.24
N GLN A 376 -1.91 -10.63 -7.04
CA GLN A 376 -2.57 -11.89 -6.75
C GLN A 376 -3.63 -11.67 -5.67
N ILE A 377 -4.82 -12.22 -5.88
CA ILE A 377 -5.85 -12.37 -4.85
C ILE A 377 -5.80 -13.82 -4.39
N LYS A 378 -5.66 -14.05 -3.10
CA LYS A 378 -5.50 -15.38 -2.50
C LYS A 378 -6.63 -15.63 -1.53
N PHE A 379 -7.23 -16.80 -1.59
CA PHE A 379 -8.02 -17.33 -0.48
C PHE A 379 -7.11 -18.26 0.31
N ASN A 380 -6.85 -17.93 1.58
CA ASN A 380 -5.94 -18.68 2.44
C ASN A 380 -6.44 -18.64 3.88
N LYS A 381 -6.47 -19.79 4.57
CA LYS A 381 -6.94 -19.91 5.97
C LYS A 381 -8.28 -19.20 6.20
N ASN A 382 -9.21 -19.40 5.26
CA ASN A 382 -10.53 -18.76 5.24
C ASN A 382 -10.49 -17.22 5.26
N LYS A 383 -9.50 -16.61 4.59
CA LYS A 383 -9.40 -15.15 4.43
C LYS A 383 -9.04 -14.82 2.99
N TRP A 384 -9.61 -13.72 2.50
CA TRP A 384 -9.22 -13.12 1.24
C TRP A 384 -8.05 -12.18 1.48
N GLU A 385 -6.94 -12.42 0.79
CA GLU A 385 -5.69 -11.67 0.88
C GLU A 385 -5.32 -11.14 -0.51
N ILE A 386 -4.64 -10.00 -0.57
CA ILE A 386 -4.08 -9.43 -1.79
C ILE A 386 -2.58 -9.20 -1.62
N SER A 387 -1.80 -9.51 -2.65
CA SER A 387 -0.35 -9.30 -2.67
C SER A 387 0.12 -8.77 -4.03
N ASP A 388 1.05 -7.81 -4.01
CA ASP A 388 1.65 -7.26 -5.22
C ASP A 388 2.58 -8.26 -5.93
N GLY A 389 2.56 -8.32 -7.26
CA GLY A 389 3.46 -9.13 -8.08
C GLY A 389 3.21 -10.65 -8.04
N GLU A 390 4.16 -11.42 -8.57
CA GLU A 390 4.17 -12.89 -8.51
C GLU A 390 5.58 -13.42 -8.22
N GLY A 391 5.65 -14.48 -7.41
CA GLY A 391 6.89 -15.22 -7.18
C GLY A 391 7.87 -14.38 -6.37
N VAL A 392 9.04 -14.07 -6.93
CA VAL A 392 10.04 -13.20 -6.28
C VAL A 392 9.94 -11.73 -6.71
N LYS A 393 9.21 -11.43 -7.79
CA LYS A 393 9.21 -10.10 -8.42
C LYS A 393 8.00 -9.27 -7.97
N GLN A 394 8.26 -8.04 -7.54
CA GLN A 394 7.22 -7.02 -7.37
C GLN A 394 6.77 -6.49 -8.72
N SER A 395 5.58 -5.91 -8.77
CA SER A 395 5.10 -5.26 -9.99
C SER A 395 5.82 -3.92 -10.22
N ALA A 396 5.94 -3.50 -11.47
CA ALA A 396 6.69 -2.29 -11.82
C ALA A 396 6.05 -1.02 -11.24
N ASN A 397 4.72 -0.95 -11.27
CA ASN A 397 3.94 0.22 -10.84
C ASN A 397 3.27 0.05 -9.47
N GLY A 398 3.51 -1.08 -8.81
CA GLY A 398 2.96 -1.39 -7.51
C GLY A 398 1.45 -1.68 -7.54
N THR A 399 1.01 -2.33 -6.47
CA THR A 399 -0.40 -2.49 -6.13
C THR A 399 -0.64 -1.71 -4.85
N TRP A 400 -1.66 -0.87 -4.83
CA TRP A 400 -1.89 0.08 -3.75
C TRP A 400 -3.30 -0.06 -3.19
N GLN A 401 -3.44 0.11 -1.89
CA GLN A 401 -4.71 0.13 -1.17
C GLN A 401 -5.02 1.56 -0.73
N SER A 402 -6.22 2.05 -0.98
CA SER A 402 -6.64 3.35 -0.45
C SER A 402 -6.87 3.29 1.05
N LEU A 403 -6.45 4.34 1.76
CA LEU A 403 -6.81 4.54 3.16
C LEU A 403 -8.27 4.93 3.35
N GLN A 404 -8.89 5.50 2.32
CA GLN A 404 -10.32 5.80 2.31
C GLN A 404 -11.10 4.56 1.86
N GLU A 405 -12.15 4.24 2.60
CA GLU A 405 -13.13 3.25 2.18
C GLU A 405 -14.03 3.84 1.08
N CYS A 406 -14.52 2.98 0.19
CA CYS A 406 -15.49 3.37 -0.83
C CYS A 406 -16.80 3.75 -0.13
N GLN A 407 -17.12 5.05 -0.11
CA GLN A 407 -18.36 5.53 0.47
C GLN A 407 -19.55 5.08 -0.37
N SER A 408 -20.61 4.61 0.30
CA SER A 408 -21.92 4.46 -0.34
C SER A 408 -22.39 5.84 -0.80
N SER A 409 -22.95 5.93 -2.00
CA SER A 409 -23.41 7.16 -2.66
C SER A 409 -24.40 8.03 -1.85
N LEU A 410 -24.89 7.54 -0.72
CA LEU A 410 -25.90 8.18 0.12
C LEU A 410 -25.34 9.27 1.05
N ASN A 411 -24.04 9.26 1.38
CA ASN A 411 -23.43 10.26 2.26
C ASN A 411 -22.04 10.67 1.74
N PRO A 412 -21.93 11.71 0.89
CA PRO A 412 -20.66 12.18 0.35
C PRO A 412 -19.84 13.00 1.37
N ILE A 413 -20.13 12.89 2.68
CA ILE A 413 -19.35 13.60 3.69
C ILE A 413 -17.96 12.97 3.68
N VAL A 414 -17.03 13.72 3.12
CA VAL A 414 -15.61 13.44 3.10
C VAL A 414 -15.13 13.29 4.55
N GLN A 415 -14.93 12.05 4.98
CA GLN A 415 -14.41 11.73 6.31
C GLN A 415 -12.93 11.39 6.19
N SER A 416 -12.14 11.86 7.16
CA SER A 416 -10.76 11.43 7.32
C SER A 416 -10.69 9.92 7.54
N SER A 417 -9.67 9.27 7.00
CA SER A 417 -9.46 7.84 7.24
C SER A 417 -9.18 7.56 8.71
N GLN A 418 -9.29 6.29 9.10
CA GLN A 418 -8.66 5.83 10.34
C GLN A 418 -7.12 5.99 10.22
N PRO A 419 -6.43 6.39 11.31
CA PRO A 419 -4.97 6.46 11.31
C PRO A 419 -4.36 5.07 11.11
N LEU A 420 -3.47 4.93 10.13
CA LEU A 420 -2.73 3.70 9.86
C LEU A 420 -1.30 3.81 10.42
N GLN A 421 -0.85 2.81 11.19
CA GLN A 421 0.51 2.82 11.72
C GLN A 421 1.55 2.70 10.60
N ILE A 422 2.58 3.54 10.64
CA ILE A 422 3.70 3.51 9.71
C ILE A 422 4.65 2.36 10.08
N GLU A 423 4.81 1.43 9.13
CA GLU A 423 5.71 0.29 9.21
C GLU A 423 7.09 0.62 8.58
N ASP A 424 8.12 -0.17 8.89
CA ASP A 424 9.42 -0.01 8.21
C ASP A 424 9.32 -0.39 6.73
N LYS A 425 9.94 0.41 5.86
CA LYS A 425 9.87 0.32 4.39
C LYS A 425 8.46 0.44 3.83
N MET A 426 7.53 1.02 4.60
CA MET A 426 6.20 1.35 4.10
C MET A 426 6.33 2.40 3.00
N GLU A 427 5.53 2.24 1.94
CA GLU A 427 5.42 3.23 0.86
C GLU A 427 3.99 3.74 0.79
N ILE A 428 3.86 5.05 0.67
CA ILE A 428 2.59 5.75 0.56
C ILE A 428 2.63 6.61 -0.68
N LYS A 429 1.63 6.46 -1.54
CA LYS A 429 1.43 7.27 -2.73
C LYS A 429 0.38 8.33 -2.45
N ILE A 430 0.76 9.59 -2.67
CA ILE A 430 -0.13 10.75 -2.67
C ILE A 430 0.04 11.39 -4.04
N CYS A 431 -0.97 11.23 -4.89
CA CYS A 431 -0.89 11.64 -6.30
C CYS A 431 0.25 10.89 -7.02
N GLU A 432 1.18 11.61 -7.66
CA GLU A 432 2.36 11.04 -8.32
C GLU A 432 3.58 10.86 -7.41
N ASN A 433 3.50 11.35 -6.16
CA ASN A 433 4.63 11.31 -5.23
C ASN A 433 4.50 10.10 -4.31
N ILE A 434 5.60 9.37 -4.16
CA ILE A 434 5.73 8.21 -3.29
C ILE A 434 6.63 8.59 -2.12
N PHE A 435 6.10 8.41 -0.92
CA PHE A 435 6.77 8.60 0.35
C PHE A 435 7.17 7.23 0.86
N ARG A 436 8.47 6.99 0.98
CA ARG A 436 9.04 5.77 1.56
C ARG A 436 9.59 6.07 2.96
N PHE A 437 9.17 5.28 3.93
CA PHE A 437 9.58 5.42 5.33
C PHE A 437 10.58 4.34 5.69
N ASP A 438 11.83 4.71 5.99
CA ASP A 438 12.84 3.78 6.50
C ASP A 438 13.15 4.13 7.97
N LYS A 439 12.89 3.21 8.90
CA LYS A 439 13.13 3.39 10.35
C LYS A 439 14.57 3.01 10.67
N ILE A 440 15.38 3.96 11.16
CA ILE A 440 16.81 3.78 11.40
C ILE A 440 17.12 3.97 12.89
N GLY A 441 17.87 3.04 13.48
CA GLY A 441 18.22 3.09 14.91
C GLY A 441 17.09 2.72 15.86
N PHE A 442 15.95 2.22 15.36
CA PHE A 442 14.78 1.80 16.14
C PHE A 442 15.03 0.46 16.87
N GLY A 443 15.92 0.51 17.87
CA GLY A 443 16.24 -0.61 18.74
C GLY A 443 16.71 -1.88 18.03
N ILE A 444 17.00 -2.90 18.84
CA ILE A 444 17.21 -4.24 18.32
C ILE A 444 15.83 -4.76 17.96
N SER A 445 15.53 -4.95 16.67
CA SER A 445 14.33 -5.68 16.27
C SER A 445 14.28 -6.96 17.11
N LYS A 446 13.14 -7.22 17.77
CA LYS A 446 12.96 -8.28 18.80
C LYS A 446 13.38 -9.71 18.37
N ARG A 447 13.91 -9.87 17.16
CA ARG A 447 14.38 -11.10 16.52
C ARG A 447 15.90 -11.28 16.47
N ARG A 448 16.74 -10.46 17.14
CA ARG A 448 18.10 -10.95 17.41
C ARG A 448 17.96 -12.12 18.39
N LYS A 449 18.22 -13.34 17.91
CA LYS A 449 18.69 -14.44 18.76
C LYS A 449 19.74 -13.83 19.70
N LEU A 450 19.58 -14.00 21.01
CA LEU A 450 20.63 -13.62 21.98
C LEU A 450 21.96 -14.05 21.37
N ASN A 451 22.81 -13.08 21.01
CA ASN A 451 24.09 -13.42 20.42
C ASN A 451 24.88 -14.16 21.49
N ASN A 452 25.67 -15.18 21.13
CA ASN A 452 26.41 -16.00 22.09
C ASN A 452 27.29 -15.14 23.02
N LEU A 453 27.73 -13.97 22.53
CA LEU A 453 28.47 -12.95 23.26
C LEU A 453 27.65 -12.36 24.44
N LEU A 454 26.38 -12.03 24.22
CA LEU A 454 25.47 -11.55 25.29
C LEU A 454 25.19 -12.66 26.30
N TYR A 455 25.05 -13.90 25.83
CA TYR A 455 24.85 -15.05 26.71
C TYR A 455 26.09 -15.35 27.58
N GLN A 456 27.30 -15.16 27.04
CA GLN A 456 28.55 -15.26 27.81
C GLN A 456 28.68 -14.12 28.83
N GLU A 457 28.35 -12.88 28.45
CA GLU A 457 28.34 -11.74 29.39
C GLU A 457 27.36 -11.95 30.54
N LEU A 458 26.17 -12.50 30.27
CA LEU A 458 25.18 -12.82 31.31
C LEU A 458 25.64 -13.96 32.22
N LYS A 459 26.32 -14.98 31.70
CA LYS A 459 26.84 -16.10 32.50
C LYS A 459 27.96 -15.70 33.46
N ASN A 460 28.72 -14.66 33.13
CA ASN A 460 29.82 -14.20 33.98
C ASN A 460 29.34 -13.38 35.19
N ILE A 461 28.07 -12.97 35.23
CA ILE A 461 27.46 -12.27 36.38
C ILE A 461 27.25 -13.23 37.56
N ASP A 462 27.03 -14.53 37.31
CA ASP A 462 26.86 -15.53 38.39
C ASP A 462 28.19 -15.94 39.06
N GLN A 463 29.33 -15.46 38.55
CA GLN A 463 30.67 -15.79 39.05
C GLN A 463 31.33 -14.66 39.86
N GLN A 464 30.64 -13.53 40.04
CA GLN A 464 31.04 -12.38 40.86
C GLN A 464 30.00 -12.13 41.95
#